data_AF-A0A1U7RBU0-F1
#
_entry.id   AF-A0A1U7RBU0-F1
#
_cell.length_a   1.000
_cell.length_b   1.000
_cell.length_c   1.000
_cell.angle_alpha   90.00
_cell.angle_beta   90.00
_cell.angle_gamma   90.00
#
_symmetry.space_group_name_H-M   'P 1'
#
loop_
_entity.id
_entity.type
_entity.pdbx_description
1 polymer ?
#
loop_
_entity_poly.entity_id
_entity_poly.type
_entity_poly.pdbx_seq_one_letter_code
_entity_poly.pdbx_strand_id
1 'polypeptide(L)'
;MKTIIAQCLFCGSIVIGLWALLLAHVHYNQDNLQLKETQEPRRARSLGENVYRQNHNSSEETLKQDTTNDKTDFSDPEFYKGFAQYGFNVIMSRRLGIQREVPDSRDKICHKKHYSFNLPTASIIICFHNEEFNTLLRTVSSVINLTPHHFLEEIILVDDMSDIGDILVFLDSHCEVNRVWLEPLLDAIAKDHKMVVCPLIDVIDDVTLDYTAAPLVRGAFDWSLIFRWDNVFSYELEGPEGPSKPIRFQAMLVLLESRKQNGSSKYITWGLIWMCGGQLFIIPCSRVGHISKTQNFNNAALKKALSKNLLRVVHIWLDEYKEYG
;
A
#
# COMPACT_ATOMS: atom_id res chain seq x y z
N MET A 1 -12.17 -3.65 72.43
CA MET A 1 -11.61 -4.01 71.11
C MET A 1 -12.25 -5.29 70.55
N LYS A 2 -13.59 -5.36 70.45
CA LYS A 2 -14.30 -6.51 69.82
C LYS A 2 -15.45 -6.08 68.89
N THR A 3 -15.68 -4.79 68.69
CA THR A 3 -16.78 -4.25 67.87
C THR A 3 -16.35 -3.65 66.52
N ILE A 4 -15.05 -3.48 66.27
CA ILE A 4 -14.54 -2.93 65.00
C ILE A 4 -14.16 -4.03 63.99
N ILE A 5 -13.88 -5.26 64.45
CA ILE A 5 -13.53 -6.39 63.55
C ILE A 5 -14.78 -6.99 62.86
N ALA A 6 -15.99 -6.79 63.42
CA ALA A 6 -17.22 -7.31 62.83
C ALA A 6 -17.77 -6.47 61.66
N GLN A 7 -17.41 -5.19 61.54
CA GLN A 7 -17.86 -4.34 60.42
C GLN A 7 -16.98 -4.48 59.17
N CYS A 8 -15.72 -4.90 59.29
CA CYS A 8 -14.87 -5.16 58.12
C CYS A 8 -15.18 -6.50 57.42
N LEU A 9 -15.73 -7.48 58.15
CA LEU A 9 -16.11 -8.78 57.56
C LEU A 9 -17.47 -8.76 56.84
N PHE A 10 -18.31 -7.74 57.04
CA PHE A 10 -19.60 -7.60 56.35
C PHE A 10 -19.53 -6.75 55.07
N CYS A 11 -18.53 -5.87 54.94
CA CYS A 11 -18.31 -5.11 53.69
C CYS A 11 -17.46 -5.87 52.66
N GLY A 12 -16.54 -6.76 53.09
CA GLY A 12 -15.70 -7.53 52.17
C GLY A 12 -16.42 -8.62 51.38
N SER A 13 -17.46 -9.23 51.97
CA SER A 13 -18.23 -10.31 51.34
C SER A 13 -19.24 -9.83 50.29
N ILE A 14 -19.78 -8.62 50.45
CA ILE A 14 -20.72 -8.02 49.48
C ILE A 14 -19.98 -7.58 48.21
N VAL A 15 -18.74 -7.09 48.31
CA VAL A 15 -17.95 -6.66 47.13
C VAL A 15 -17.49 -7.86 46.31
N ILE A 16 -17.10 -8.97 46.94
CA ILE A 16 -16.70 -10.20 46.23
C ILE A 16 -17.92 -10.89 45.59
N GLY A 17 -19.08 -10.89 46.26
CA GLY A 17 -20.33 -11.42 45.71
C GLY A 17 -20.85 -10.64 44.49
N LEU A 18 -20.73 -9.31 44.50
CA LEU A 18 -21.11 -8.46 43.36
C LEU A 18 -20.16 -8.60 42.18
N TRP A 19 -18.86 -8.79 42.41
CA TRP A 19 -17.88 -9.07 41.35
C TRP A 19 -18.04 -10.46 40.74
N ALA A 20 -18.38 -11.48 41.54
CA ALA A 20 -18.67 -12.83 41.03
C ALA A 20 -19.96 -12.87 40.19
N LEU A 21 -21.00 -12.11 40.57
CA LEU A 21 -22.23 -11.96 39.78
C LEU A 21 -21.99 -11.16 38.49
N LEU A 22 -21.11 -10.16 38.49
CA LEU A 22 -20.75 -9.41 37.30
C LEU A 22 -19.91 -10.25 36.32
N LEU A 23 -18.97 -11.06 36.83
CA LEU A 23 -18.20 -12.01 36.02
C LEU A 23 -19.07 -13.15 35.48
N ALA A 24 -20.02 -13.66 36.26
CA ALA A 24 -21.01 -14.63 35.78
C ALA A 24 -21.96 -14.03 34.74
N HIS A 25 -22.37 -12.76 34.89
CA HIS A 25 -23.18 -12.05 33.89
C HIS A 25 -22.40 -11.77 32.60
N VAL A 26 -21.11 -11.44 32.70
CA VAL A 26 -20.22 -11.24 31.54
C VAL A 26 -19.95 -12.57 30.83
N HIS A 27 -19.66 -13.67 31.54
CA HIS A 27 -19.52 -15.00 30.92
C HIS A 27 -20.84 -15.50 30.30
N TYR A 28 -21.98 -15.31 30.97
CA TYR A 28 -23.29 -15.67 30.43
C TYR A 28 -23.69 -14.88 29.18
N ASN A 29 -23.26 -13.60 29.07
CA ASN A 29 -23.46 -12.80 27.86
C ASN A 29 -22.45 -13.15 26.76
N GLN A 30 -21.24 -13.59 27.09
CA GLN A 30 -20.22 -13.97 26.12
C GLN A 30 -20.55 -15.30 25.41
N ASP A 31 -21.16 -16.25 26.12
CA ASP A 31 -21.69 -17.49 25.51
C ASP A 31 -22.95 -17.25 24.67
N ASN A 32 -23.76 -16.23 24.98
CA ASN A 32 -24.93 -15.86 24.16
C ASN A 32 -24.60 -14.99 22.94
N LEU A 33 -23.44 -14.33 22.91
CA LEU A 33 -22.95 -13.57 21.75
C LEU A 33 -22.40 -14.50 20.65
N GLN A 34 -21.81 -15.64 21.00
CA GLN A 34 -21.37 -16.66 20.02
C GLN A 34 -22.54 -17.38 19.32
N LEU A 35 -23.76 -17.33 19.88
CA LEU A 35 -24.98 -17.88 19.26
C LEU A 35 -25.75 -16.87 18.40
N LYS A 36 -25.34 -15.59 18.36
CA LYS A 36 -26.02 -14.53 17.58
C LYS A 36 -25.25 -14.06 16.34
N GLU A 37 -23.99 -14.46 16.17
CA GLU A 37 -23.15 -14.14 14.99
C GLU A 37 -23.49 -14.95 13.71
N THR A 38 -24.60 -15.70 13.67
CA THR A 38 -24.93 -16.52 12.49
C THR A 38 -25.84 -15.84 11.46
N GLN A 39 -26.33 -14.60 11.66
CA GLN A 39 -27.20 -13.95 10.67
C GLN A 39 -27.09 -12.42 10.64
N GLU A 40 -26.28 -11.90 9.70
CA GLU A 40 -26.41 -10.55 9.11
C GLU A 40 -26.37 -10.68 7.57
N PRO A 41 -27.03 -9.79 6.80
CA PRO A 41 -27.85 -10.16 5.65
C PRO A 41 -27.06 -10.36 4.34
N ARG A 42 -27.46 -11.37 3.56
CA ARG A 42 -26.92 -11.76 2.23
C ARG A 42 -26.90 -10.65 1.15
N ARG A 43 -27.34 -9.43 1.44
CA ARG A 43 -27.47 -8.33 0.47
C ARG A 43 -26.22 -7.45 0.33
N ALA A 44 -25.40 -7.35 1.37
CA ALA A 44 -24.12 -6.60 1.31
C ALA A 44 -23.00 -7.42 0.63
N ARG A 45 -23.07 -8.76 0.73
CA ARG A 45 -22.14 -9.68 0.05
C ARG A 45 -22.36 -9.70 -1.47
N SER A 46 -23.60 -9.59 -1.92
CA SER A 46 -23.91 -9.57 -3.36
C SER A 46 -23.51 -8.26 -4.06
N LEU A 47 -23.50 -7.11 -3.37
CA LEU A 47 -23.02 -5.87 -3.98
C LEU A 47 -21.48 -5.86 -4.18
N GLY A 48 -20.72 -6.37 -3.20
CA GLY A 48 -19.26 -6.45 -3.30
C GLY A 48 -18.79 -7.51 -4.32
N GLU A 49 -19.48 -8.65 -4.42
CA GLU A 49 -19.21 -9.67 -5.44
C GLU A 49 -19.56 -9.17 -6.86
N ASN A 50 -20.58 -8.33 -7.01
CA ASN A 50 -20.97 -7.78 -8.32
C ASN A 50 -19.98 -6.75 -8.86
N VAL A 51 -19.29 -5.98 -8.01
CA VAL A 51 -18.25 -5.04 -8.45
C VAL A 51 -16.99 -5.77 -8.92
N TYR A 52 -16.60 -6.87 -8.25
CA TYR A 52 -15.49 -7.72 -8.69
C TYR A 52 -15.84 -8.52 -9.95
N ARG A 53 -17.11 -8.96 -10.12
CA ARG A 53 -17.59 -9.61 -11.37
C ARG A 53 -17.75 -8.64 -12.54
N GLN A 54 -18.15 -7.39 -12.31
CA GLN A 54 -18.26 -6.40 -13.38
C GLN A 54 -16.91 -6.05 -14.00
N ASN A 55 -15.83 -6.06 -13.20
CA ASN A 55 -14.47 -5.90 -13.72
C ASN A 55 -13.97 -7.14 -14.48
N HIS A 56 -14.46 -8.35 -14.14
CA HIS A 56 -14.08 -9.58 -14.84
C HIS A 56 -14.87 -9.81 -16.15
N ASN A 57 -16.10 -9.27 -16.23
CA ASN A 57 -16.97 -9.43 -17.40
C ASN A 57 -16.82 -8.30 -18.44
N SER A 58 -16.29 -7.11 -18.09
CA SER A 58 -16.02 -6.07 -19.10
C SER A 58 -14.76 -6.34 -19.92
N SER A 59 -13.86 -7.18 -19.41
CA SER A 59 -12.68 -7.70 -20.10
C SER A 59 -12.97 -8.81 -21.12
N GLU A 60 -14.17 -9.38 -21.15
CA GLU A 60 -14.54 -10.44 -22.12
C GLU A 60 -15.07 -9.90 -23.46
N GLU A 61 -15.43 -8.62 -23.58
CA GLU A 61 -16.06 -8.08 -24.80
C GLU A 61 -15.20 -7.12 -25.64
N THR A 62 -13.89 -7.01 -25.37
CA THR A 62 -12.97 -6.31 -26.30
C THR A 62 -11.68 -7.07 -26.61
N LEU A 63 -11.78 -8.38 -26.84
CA LEU A 63 -10.74 -9.13 -27.55
C LEU A 63 -10.81 -8.84 -29.06
N LYS A 64 -10.46 -7.62 -29.47
CA LYS A 64 -10.00 -7.37 -30.85
C LYS A 64 -8.50 -7.57 -30.89
N GLN A 65 -8.15 -8.85 -30.99
CA GLN A 65 -7.03 -9.44 -31.71
C GLN A 65 -6.06 -8.42 -32.34
N ASP A 66 -4.95 -8.16 -31.66
CA ASP A 66 -3.71 -7.78 -32.32
C ASP A 66 -2.63 -8.82 -31.97
N THR A 67 -1.89 -9.22 -32.97
CA THR A 67 -1.23 -10.52 -33.09
C THR A 67 0.23 -10.49 -32.66
N THR A 68 0.53 -11.06 -31.50
CA THR A 68 1.75 -11.84 -31.27
C THR A 68 1.41 -13.04 -30.39
N ASN A 69 1.38 -14.23 -30.99
CA ASN A 69 1.25 -15.51 -30.28
C ASN A 69 2.46 -15.73 -29.37
N ASP A 70 2.39 -15.31 -28.11
CA ASP A 70 3.21 -15.90 -27.06
C ASP A 70 2.26 -16.66 -26.12
N LYS A 71 2.01 -17.93 -26.43
CA LYS A 71 1.21 -18.79 -25.55
C LYS A 71 2.07 -19.12 -24.35
N THR A 72 1.75 -18.54 -23.20
CA THR A 72 2.35 -18.87 -21.91
C THR A 72 2.22 -20.37 -21.67
N ASP A 73 3.33 -21.10 -21.68
CA ASP A 73 3.33 -22.54 -21.41
C ASP A 73 3.26 -22.77 -19.91
N PHE A 74 2.05 -22.91 -19.40
CA PHE A 74 1.80 -23.22 -17.99
C PHE A 74 2.28 -24.61 -17.58
N SER A 75 2.73 -25.46 -18.52
CA SER A 75 3.28 -26.78 -18.19
C SER A 75 4.79 -26.76 -17.90
N ASP A 76 5.47 -25.63 -18.14
CA ASP A 76 6.90 -25.48 -17.88
C ASP A 76 7.20 -25.50 -16.35
N PRO A 77 8.02 -26.44 -15.85
CA PRO A 77 8.44 -26.45 -14.45
C PRO A 77 9.14 -25.15 -14.01
N GLU A 78 9.81 -24.44 -14.92
CA GLU A 78 10.44 -23.16 -14.64
C GLU A 78 9.40 -22.07 -14.34
N PHE A 79 8.24 -22.10 -14.98
CA PHE A 79 7.14 -21.17 -14.71
C PHE A 79 6.71 -21.25 -13.25
N TYR A 80 6.39 -22.45 -12.75
CA TYR A 80 5.97 -22.66 -11.37
C TYR A 80 7.08 -22.32 -10.37
N LYS A 81 8.33 -22.69 -10.68
CA LYS A 81 9.48 -22.36 -9.83
C LYS A 81 9.68 -20.85 -9.73
N GLY A 82 9.58 -20.13 -10.84
CA GLY A 82 9.66 -18.68 -10.91
C GLY A 82 8.57 -18.00 -10.10
N PHE A 83 7.31 -18.41 -10.28
CA PHE A 83 6.19 -17.89 -9.50
C PHE A 83 6.32 -18.19 -8.01
N ALA A 84 6.75 -19.40 -7.63
CA ALA A 84 6.94 -19.76 -6.23
C ALA A 84 8.07 -18.95 -5.56
N GLN A 85 9.12 -18.61 -6.31
CA GLN A 85 10.28 -17.91 -5.79
C GLN A 85 10.12 -16.38 -5.80
N TYR A 86 9.60 -15.82 -6.89
CA TYR A 86 9.59 -14.38 -7.14
C TYR A 86 8.18 -13.77 -7.18
N GLY A 87 7.13 -14.58 -7.31
CA GLY A 87 5.73 -14.15 -7.30
C GLY A 87 5.19 -13.67 -8.64
N PHE A 88 5.90 -13.91 -9.76
CA PHE A 88 5.48 -13.53 -11.12
C PHE A 88 6.19 -14.37 -12.20
N ASN A 89 5.82 -14.17 -13.46
CA ASN A 89 6.33 -14.87 -14.62
C ASN A 89 7.75 -14.43 -15.02
N VAL A 90 8.75 -15.12 -14.47
CA VAL A 90 10.17 -14.85 -14.76
C VAL A 90 10.57 -15.15 -16.20
N ILE A 91 9.89 -16.08 -16.87
CA ILE A 91 10.17 -16.42 -18.27
C ILE A 91 9.82 -15.23 -19.15
N MET A 92 8.63 -14.65 -18.93
CA MET A 92 8.21 -13.43 -19.62
C MET A 92 9.10 -12.24 -19.27
N SER A 93 9.47 -12.08 -17.99
CA SER A 93 10.41 -11.02 -17.54
C SER A 93 11.71 -11.05 -18.33
N ARG A 94 12.32 -12.23 -18.49
CA ARG A 94 13.57 -12.39 -19.25
C ARG A 94 13.40 -12.11 -20.74
N ARG A 95 12.28 -12.53 -21.34
CA ARG A 95 11.97 -12.29 -22.76
C ARG A 95 11.84 -10.80 -23.07
N LEU A 96 11.23 -10.05 -22.15
CA LEU A 96 11.12 -8.59 -22.25
C LEU A 96 12.46 -7.87 -22.06
N GLY A 97 13.51 -8.55 -21.58
CA GLY A 97 14.84 -7.98 -21.40
C GLY A 97 14.93 -6.97 -20.26
N ILE A 98 15.91 -6.06 -20.30
CA ILE A 98 16.10 -5.01 -19.28
C ILE A 98 15.42 -3.69 -19.68
N GLN A 99 15.11 -3.54 -20.97
CA GLN A 99 14.57 -2.31 -21.55
C GLN A 99 13.35 -2.62 -22.38
N ARG A 100 12.27 -1.86 -22.14
CA ARG A 100 11.08 -1.84 -22.99
C ARG A 100 10.43 -0.48 -22.93
N GLU A 101 9.65 -0.16 -23.95
CA GLU A 101 8.76 1.00 -23.92
C GLU A 101 7.49 0.65 -23.15
N VAL A 102 7.01 1.60 -22.34
CA VAL A 102 5.71 1.52 -21.66
C VAL A 102 4.75 2.58 -22.22
N PRO A 103 3.45 2.29 -22.29
CA PRO A 103 2.47 3.27 -22.75
C PRO A 103 2.42 4.48 -21.80
N ASP A 104 2.23 5.68 -22.36
CA ASP A 104 1.99 6.88 -21.56
C ASP A 104 0.55 6.86 -21.03
N SER A 105 0.40 6.46 -19.77
CA SER A 105 -0.90 6.28 -19.10
C SER A 105 -1.43 7.56 -18.45
N ARG A 106 -0.75 8.69 -18.63
CA ARG A 106 -1.13 9.97 -18.01
C ARG A 106 -2.34 10.58 -18.70
N ASP A 107 -3.11 11.35 -17.94
CA ASP A 107 -4.23 12.10 -18.49
C ASP A 107 -3.76 13.17 -19.48
N LYS A 108 -4.58 13.47 -20.49
CA LYS A 108 -4.24 14.46 -21.53
C LYS A 108 -3.92 15.85 -20.98
N ILE A 109 -4.49 16.22 -19.84
CA ILE A 109 -4.21 17.50 -19.15
C ILE A 109 -2.77 17.53 -18.64
N CYS A 110 -2.21 16.39 -18.20
CA CYS A 110 -0.83 16.31 -17.73
C CYS A 110 0.18 16.67 -18.83
N HIS A 111 -0.10 16.38 -20.10
CA HIS A 111 0.79 16.78 -21.22
C HIS A 111 0.87 18.29 -21.44
N LYS A 112 -0.10 19.05 -20.92
CA LYS A 112 -0.13 20.52 -21.02
C LYS A 112 0.52 21.19 -19.81
N LYS A 113 0.96 20.42 -18.80
CA LYS A 113 1.68 20.96 -17.65
C LYS A 113 3.12 21.27 -18.04
N HIS A 114 3.58 22.44 -17.63
CA HIS A 114 4.96 22.86 -17.76
C HIS A 114 5.59 22.90 -16.37
N TYR A 115 6.72 22.23 -16.23
CA TYR A 115 7.49 22.17 -14.99
C TYR A 115 8.73 23.08 -15.10
N SER A 116 9.16 23.65 -13.98
CA SER A 116 10.37 24.48 -13.93
C SER A 116 11.61 23.65 -14.23
N PHE A 117 12.62 24.24 -14.85
CA PHE A 117 13.95 23.62 -14.98
C PHE A 117 14.75 23.66 -13.67
N ASN A 118 14.39 24.55 -12.75
CA ASN A 118 15.09 24.73 -11.46
C ASN A 118 14.45 23.91 -10.33
N LEU A 119 13.97 22.70 -10.63
CA LEU A 119 13.50 21.78 -9.59
C LEU A 119 14.70 21.16 -8.86
N PRO A 120 14.54 20.76 -7.59
CA PRO A 120 15.61 20.11 -6.82
C PRO A 120 16.03 18.78 -7.47
N THR A 121 17.25 18.32 -7.17
CA THR A 121 17.68 16.97 -7.52
C THR A 121 17.09 15.94 -6.56
N ALA A 122 17.07 14.67 -6.96
CA ALA A 122 16.56 13.56 -6.16
C ALA A 122 17.51 12.36 -6.18
N SER A 123 17.68 11.74 -5.01
CA SER A 123 18.30 10.43 -4.86
C SER A 123 17.20 9.36 -4.91
N ILE A 124 17.32 8.43 -5.85
CA ILE A 124 16.35 7.33 -6.01
C ILE A 124 16.84 6.13 -5.21
N ILE A 125 16.05 5.69 -4.24
CA ILE A 125 16.35 4.53 -3.39
C ILE A 125 15.48 3.36 -3.86
N ILE A 126 16.15 2.31 -4.34
CA ILE A 126 15.50 1.05 -4.72
C ILE A 126 15.90 0.00 -3.68
N CYS A 127 14.93 -0.41 -2.87
CA CYS A 127 15.13 -1.48 -1.89
C CYS A 127 14.82 -2.82 -2.57
N PHE A 128 15.71 -3.81 -2.43
CA PHE A 128 15.49 -5.14 -2.97
C PHE A 128 15.92 -6.23 -1.99
N HIS A 129 15.25 -7.37 -2.02
CA HIS A 129 15.63 -8.57 -1.28
C HIS A 129 15.27 -9.80 -2.11
N ASN A 130 16.27 -10.56 -2.55
CA ASN A 130 16.08 -11.74 -3.40
C ASN A 130 15.21 -11.49 -4.67
N GLU A 131 15.31 -10.30 -5.27
CA GLU A 131 14.56 -9.93 -6.47
C GLU A 131 15.13 -10.61 -7.74
N GLU A 132 14.29 -10.82 -8.76
CA GLU A 132 14.73 -11.30 -10.06
C GLU A 132 15.55 -10.23 -10.81
N PHE A 133 16.64 -10.66 -11.44
CA PHE A 133 17.66 -9.79 -12.00
C PHE A 133 17.14 -8.87 -13.12
N ASN A 134 16.37 -9.39 -14.08
CA ASN A 134 15.86 -8.57 -15.18
C ASN A 134 14.85 -7.56 -14.67
N THR A 135 13.99 -7.95 -13.72
CA THR A 135 13.05 -7.04 -13.06
C THR A 135 13.75 -5.90 -12.34
N LEU A 136 14.74 -6.18 -11.48
CA LEU A 136 15.51 -5.15 -10.78
C LEU A 136 16.22 -4.20 -11.77
N LEU A 137 16.89 -4.75 -12.78
CA LEU A 137 17.58 -3.93 -13.77
C LEU A 137 16.61 -3.15 -14.67
N ARG A 138 15.40 -3.66 -14.92
CA ARG A 138 14.36 -2.95 -15.66
C ARG A 138 13.86 -1.75 -14.85
N THR A 139 13.70 -1.89 -13.54
CA THR A 139 13.42 -0.74 -12.66
C THR A 139 14.51 0.31 -12.77
N VAL A 140 15.78 -0.08 -12.60
CA VAL A 140 16.93 0.84 -12.74
C VAL A 140 16.96 1.48 -14.13
N SER A 141 16.82 0.70 -15.19
CA SER A 141 16.88 1.19 -16.56
C SER A 141 15.72 2.13 -16.89
N SER A 142 14.52 1.88 -16.35
CA SER A 142 13.38 2.78 -16.52
C SER A 142 13.65 4.14 -15.89
N VAL A 143 14.24 4.17 -14.69
CA VAL A 143 14.65 5.41 -14.02
C VAL A 143 15.72 6.15 -14.82
N ILE A 144 16.76 5.45 -15.28
CA ILE A 144 17.85 6.08 -16.06
C ILE A 144 17.33 6.67 -17.37
N ASN A 145 16.44 5.96 -18.08
CA ASN A 145 16.00 6.35 -19.41
C ASN A 145 14.90 7.41 -19.39
N LEU A 146 14.07 7.47 -18.34
CA LEU A 146 12.89 8.33 -18.27
C LEU A 146 13.02 9.51 -17.30
N THR A 147 14.11 9.60 -16.55
CA THR A 147 14.42 10.75 -15.69
C THR A 147 15.46 11.66 -16.36
N PRO A 148 15.18 12.97 -16.54
CA PRO A 148 16.18 13.92 -17.02
C PRO A 148 17.44 13.93 -16.14
N HIS A 149 18.63 13.85 -16.76
CA HIS A 149 19.92 13.72 -16.05
C HIS A 149 20.20 14.83 -15.01
N HIS A 150 19.62 16.01 -15.15
CA HIS A 150 19.82 17.13 -14.22
C HIS A 150 18.95 17.04 -12.96
N PHE A 151 17.96 16.14 -12.91
CA PHE A 151 17.17 15.87 -11.71
C PHE A 151 17.65 14.64 -10.94
N LEU A 152 18.41 13.75 -11.58
CA LEU A 152 18.87 12.52 -10.98
C LEU A 152 20.25 12.72 -10.34
N GLU A 153 20.31 12.76 -9.01
CA GLU A 153 21.57 12.85 -8.27
C GLU A 153 22.29 11.50 -8.28
N GLU A 154 21.58 10.46 -7.86
CA GLU A 154 22.11 9.10 -7.71
C GLU A 154 20.97 8.07 -7.68
N ILE A 155 21.33 6.81 -7.97
CA ILE A 155 20.47 5.64 -7.73
C ILE A 155 21.16 4.78 -6.69
N ILE A 156 20.54 4.67 -5.51
CA ILE A 156 21.04 3.86 -4.40
C ILE A 156 20.26 2.54 -4.40
N LEU A 157 20.95 1.46 -4.78
CA LEU A 157 20.43 0.11 -4.60
C LEU A 157 20.70 -0.34 -3.17
N VAL A 158 19.66 -0.36 -2.35
CA VAL A 158 19.75 -0.72 -0.94
C VAL A 158 19.38 -2.19 -0.79
N ASP A 159 20.42 -3.01 -0.61
CA ASP A 159 20.28 -4.28 0.09
C ASP A 159 20.17 -3.94 1.59
N ASP A 160 18.92 -3.84 2.03
CA ASP A 160 18.38 -3.74 3.38
C ASP A 160 18.98 -2.86 4.51
N MET A 161 19.92 -1.91 4.35
CA MET A 161 20.05 -0.79 5.34
C MET A 161 21.00 0.36 4.95
N SER A 162 20.48 1.56 4.62
CA SER A 162 21.25 2.82 4.60
C SER A 162 20.37 4.08 4.75
N ASP A 163 20.95 5.16 5.29
CA ASP A 163 20.34 6.49 5.53
C ASP A 163 21.16 7.55 4.74
N ILE A 164 20.63 8.29 3.73
CA ILE A 164 21.17 9.58 3.15
C ILE A 164 20.19 10.18 2.09
N GLY A 165 20.06 11.53 2.03
CA GLY A 165 19.55 12.32 0.89
C GLY A 165 18.64 13.53 1.25
N ASP A 166 18.59 14.58 0.40
CA ASP A 166 17.76 15.79 0.59
C ASP A 166 16.26 15.55 0.27
N ILE A 167 15.99 14.82 -0.81
CA ILE A 167 14.67 14.26 -1.15
C ILE A 167 14.86 12.77 -1.45
N LEU A 168 14.10 11.93 -0.75
CA LEU A 168 14.16 10.48 -0.90
C LEU A 168 12.96 9.99 -1.70
N VAL A 169 13.23 9.28 -2.81
CA VAL A 169 12.19 8.59 -3.58
C VAL A 169 12.37 7.10 -3.40
N PHE A 170 11.39 6.46 -2.76
CA PHE A 170 11.38 5.01 -2.55
C PHE A 170 10.65 4.32 -3.69
N LEU A 171 11.31 3.34 -4.31
CA LEU A 171 10.70 2.46 -5.30
C LEU A 171 10.93 1.00 -4.91
N ASP A 172 9.91 0.18 -5.14
CA ASP A 172 10.06 -1.26 -5.09
C ASP A 172 10.89 -1.74 -6.29
N SER A 173 11.58 -2.86 -6.09
CA SER A 173 12.49 -3.45 -7.08
C SER A 173 11.80 -4.11 -8.29
N HIS A 174 10.47 -4.03 -8.35
CA HIS A 174 9.63 -4.57 -9.42
C HIS A 174 8.63 -3.52 -9.94
N CYS A 175 9.17 -2.33 -10.22
CA CYS A 175 8.45 -1.20 -10.77
C CYS A 175 8.98 -0.81 -12.16
N GLU A 176 8.13 -0.19 -12.97
CA GLU A 176 8.51 0.51 -14.20
C GLU A 176 7.94 1.93 -14.16
N VAL A 177 8.81 2.93 -14.17
CA VAL A 177 8.37 4.33 -14.10
C VAL A 177 7.82 4.80 -15.44
N ASN A 178 6.86 5.74 -15.43
CA ASN A 178 6.31 6.31 -16.66
C ASN A 178 7.05 7.61 -17.07
N ARG A 179 6.69 8.16 -18.23
CA ARG A 179 7.24 9.43 -18.74
C ARG A 179 6.90 10.57 -17.78
N VAL A 180 7.90 11.42 -17.48
CA VAL A 180 7.74 12.61 -16.64
C VAL A 180 7.16 12.24 -15.27
N TRP A 181 7.59 11.11 -14.69
CA TRP A 181 7.07 10.63 -13.42
C TRP A 181 7.64 11.41 -12.24
N LEU A 182 8.86 11.95 -12.33
CA LEU A 182 9.55 12.53 -11.19
C LEU A 182 9.25 14.03 -11.03
N GLU A 183 9.20 14.76 -12.13
CA GLU A 183 8.98 16.20 -12.18
C GLU A 183 7.69 16.64 -11.46
N PRO A 184 6.53 15.96 -11.60
CA PRO A 184 5.32 16.31 -10.87
C PRO A 184 5.45 16.11 -9.35
N LEU A 185 6.25 15.13 -8.91
CA LEU A 185 6.51 14.88 -7.49
C LEU A 185 7.40 15.98 -6.91
N LEU A 186 8.50 16.30 -7.60
CA LEU A 186 9.43 17.34 -7.19
C LEU A 186 8.81 18.74 -7.23
N ASP A 187 7.96 19.03 -8.22
CA ASP A 187 7.20 20.29 -8.29
C ASP A 187 6.25 20.45 -7.10
N ALA A 188 5.62 19.36 -6.64
CA ALA A 188 4.77 19.39 -5.45
C ALA A 188 5.59 19.63 -4.16
N ILE A 189 6.71 18.91 -3.97
CA ILE A 189 7.59 19.06 -2.80
C ILE A 189 8.25 20.46 -2.79
N ALA A 190 8.65 20.98 -3.95
CA ALA A 190 9.26 22.30 -4.06
C ALA A 190 8.29 23.43 -3.65
N LYS A 191 6.98 23.24 -3.85
CA LYS A 191 5.94 24.19 -3.42
C LYS A 191 5.71 24.14 -1.90
N ASP A 192 5.79 22.96 -1.30
CA ASP A 192 5.67 22.76 0.14
C ASP A 192 6.50 21.56 0.60
N HIS A 193 7.60 21.85 1.29
CA HIS A 193 8.54 20.85 1.79
C HIS A 193 7.97 19.97 2.92
N LYS A 194 6.73 20.22 3.38
CA LYS A 194 6.00 19.35 4.32
C LYS A 194 5.07 18.37 3.62
N MET A 195 4.96 18.46 2.28
CA MET A 195 4.23 17.47 1.50
C MET A 195 5.06 16.20 1.34
N VAL A 196 4.43 15.09 1.66
CA VAL A 196 4.84 13.77 1.23
C VAL A 196 3.94 13.40 0.06
N VAL A 197 4.55 12.97 -1.04
CA VAL A 197 3.84 12.72 -2.29
C VAL A 197 4.11 11.32 -2.78
N CYS A 198 3.13 10.69 -3.40
CA CYS A 198 3.28 9.42 -4.08
C CYS A 198 2.77 9.50 -5.53
N PRO A 199 3.38 8.73 -6.45
CA PRO A 199 2.83 8.54 -7.78
C PRO A 199 1.51 7.77 -7.71
N LEU A 200 0.70 7.88 -8.76
CA LEU A 200 -0.40 6.94 -8.99
C LEU A 200 0.20 5.62 -9.50
N ILE A 201 -0.16 4.53 -8.84
CA ILE A 201 0.40 3.20 -9.12
C ILE A 201 -0.42 2.49 -10.20
N ASP A 202 0.21 2.24 -11.35
CA ASP A 202 -0.34 1.42 -12.44
C ASP A 202 -0.09 -0.06 -12.18
N VAL A 203 -0.86 -0.92 -12.85
CA VAL A 203 -0.78 -2.37 -12.67
C VAL A 203 0.09 -2.96 -13.76
N ILE A 204 1.10 -3.74 -13.36
CA ILE A 204 1.80 -4.66 -14.25
C ILE A 204 1.33 -6.06 -13.90
N ASP A 205 0.73 -6.75 -14.87
CA ASP A 205 0.18 -8.10 -14.68
C ASP A 205 1.30 -9.09 -14.31
N ASP A 206 1.09 -9.95 -13.32
CA ASP A 206 2.14 -10.86 -12.83
C ASP A 206 2.40 -12.04 -13.79
N VAL A 207 1.51 -12.30 -14.76
CA VAL A 207 1.63 -13.36 -15.76
C VAL A 207 2.12 -12.84 -17.10
N THR A 208 1.42 -11.86 -17.68
CA THR A 208 1.73 -11.31 -19.01
C THR A 208 2.76 -10.19 -18.95
N LEU A 209 2.93 -9.57 -17.77
CA LEU A 209 3.71 -8.35 -17.58
C LEU A 209 3.19 -7.17 -18.42
N ASP A 210 1.92 -7.18 -18.79
CA ASP A 210 1.30 -6.05 -19.48
C ASP A 210 1.10 -4.88 -18.53
N TYR A 211 1.49 -3.68 -19.00
CA TYR A 211 1.34 -2.43 -18.25
C TYR A 211 -0.05 -1.86 -18.51
N THR A 212 -0.86 -1.74 -17.46
CA THR A 212 -2.24 -1.24 -17.54
C THR A 212 -2.44 -0.04 -16.62
N ALA A 213 -3.05 1.01 -17.17
CA ALA A 213 -3.37 2.23 -16.42
C ALA A 213 -4.40 1.96 -15.32
N ALA A 214 -4.10 2.34 -14.08
CA ALA A 214 -5.04 2.30 -12.98
C ALA A 214 -6.04 3.47 -13.00
N PRO A 215 -7.28 3.29 -12.50
CA PRO A 215 -8.21 4.40 -12.34
C PRO A 215 -7.72 5.40 -11.28
N LEU A 216 -8.30 6.61 -11.28
CA LEU A 216 -8.06 7.58 -10.21
C LEU A 216 -8.67 7.06 -8.92
N VAL A 217 -7.80 6.75 -7.96
CA VAL A 217 -8.17 6.19 -6.66
C VAL A 217 -7.52 6.98 -5.54
N ARG A 218 -8.09 6.88 -4.35
CA ARG A 218 -7.53 7.35 -3.08
C ARG A 218 -7.35 6.17 -2.14
N GLY A 219 -6.32 6.20 -1.31
CA GLY A 219 -6.16 5.18 -0.28
C GLY A 219 -7.14 5.36 0.87
N ALA A 220 -7.70 4.25 1.35
CA ALA A 220 -8.50 4.13 2.56
C ALA A 220 -8.10 2.87 3.37
N PHE A 221 -8.65 2.71 4.58
CA PHE A 221 -8.56 1.47 5.34
C PHE A 221 -9.94 1.14 5.94
N ASP A 222 -10.24 -0.15 6.09
CA ASP A 222 -11.39 -0.59 6.89
C ASP A 222 -11.01 -0.66 8.39
N TRP A 223 -11.97 -0.88 9.27
CA TRP A 223 -11.73 -0.95 10.72
C TRP A 223 -10.82 -2.11 11.14
N SER A 224 -10.59 -3.09 10.25
CA SER A 224 -9.58 -4.13 10.44
C SER A 224 -8.17 -3.68 10.03
N LEU A 225 -7.98 -2.39 9.72
CA LEU A 225 -6.76 -1.77 9.24
C LEU A 225 -6.22 -2.40 7.94
N ILE A 226 -7.11 -2.99 7.14
CA ILE A 226 -6.77 -3.51 5.82
C ILE A 226 -6.89 -2.36 4.84
N PHE A 227 -5.81 -2.12 4.10
CA PHE A 227 -5.75 -1.11 3.05
C PHE A 227 -6.75 -1.40 1.92
N ARG A 228 -7.40 -0.34 1.43
CA ARG A 228 -8.39 -0.37 0.35
C ARG A 228 -8.12 0.80 -0.61
N TRP A 229 -8.45 0.59 -1.88
CA TRP A 229 -8.56 1.65 -2.86
C TRP A 229 -10.01 2.10 -2.97
N ASP A 230 -10.25 3.38 -2.73
CA ASP A 230 -11.54 4.04 -2.89
C ASP A 230 -11.53 4.92 -4.13
N ASN A 231 -12.70 5.13 -4.73
CA ASN A 231 -12.84 6.11 -5.80
C ASN A 231 -12.64 7.53 -5.27
N VAL A 232 -12.06 8.38 -6.12
CA VAL A 232 -11.96 9.82 -5.87
C VAL A 232 -13.34 10.45 -6.00
N PHE A 233 -13.67 11.38 -5.12
CA PHE A 233 -15.00 12.01 -5.17
C PHE A 233 -15.10 12.93 -6.39
N SER A 234 -16.29 12.98 -7.01
CA SER A 234 -16.51 13.77 -8.23
C SER A 234 -16.16 15.24 -8.06
N TYR A 235 -16.48 15.85 -6.92
CA TYR A 235 -16.18 17.26 -6.63
C TYR A 235 -14.68 17.54 -6.50
N GLU A 236 -13.85 16.53 -6.21
CA GLU A 236 -12.39 16.70 -6.20
C GLU A 236 -11.81 16.74 -7.62
N LEU A 237 -12.54 16.19 -8.60
CA LEU A 237 -12.22 16.19 -10.02
C LEU A 237 -12.81 17.39 -10.76
N GLU A 238 -13.66 18.18 -10.11
CA GLU A 238 -14.22 19.41 -10.66
C GLU A 238 -13.22 20.58 -10.55
N GLY A 239 -13.16 21.41 -11.59
CA GLY A 239 -12.33 22.63 -11.63
C GLY A 239 -11.28 22.65 -12.75
N PRO A 240 -10.46 23.72 -12.81
CA PRO A 240 -9.54 23.97 -13.93
C PRO A 240 -8.39 22.95 -14.03
N GLU A 241 -7.95 22.37 -12.89
CA GLU A 241 -6.94 21.31 -12.89
C GLU A 241 -7.53 19.91 -13.12
N GLY A 242 -8.84 19.75 -12.88
CA GLY A 242 -9.59 18.51 -13.02
C GLY A 242 -8.88 17.26 -12.49
N PRO A 243 -8.74 16.19 -13.31
CA PRO A 243 -8.11 14.92 -12.91
C PRO A 243 -6.60 15.02 -12.64
N SER A 244 -5.96 16.14 -12.97
CA SER A 244 -4.52 16.36 -12.75
C SER A 244 -4.20 16.96 -11.38
N LYS A 245 -5.23 17.31 -10.60
CA LYS A 245 -5.12 17.92 -9.28
C LYS A 245 -4.55 16.92 -8.27
N PRO A 246 -3.63 17.32 -7.38
CA PRO A 246 -3.18 16.47 -6.27
C PRO A 246 -4.35 15.96 -5.43
N ILE A 247 -4.37 14.65 -5.19
CA ILE A 247 -5.45 13.96 -4.48
C ILE A 247 -4.98 13.69 -3.06
N ARG A 248 -5.73 14.14 -2.06
CA ARG A 248 -5.37 13.89 -0.66
C ARG A 248 -5.48 12.41 -0.34
N PHE A 249 -4.39 11.83 0.17
CA PHE A 249 -4.38 10.46 0.63
C PHE A 249 -4.89 10.41 2.08
N GLN A 250 -5.98 9.67 2.30
CA GLN A 250 -6.64 9.54 3.60
C GLN A 250 -6.25 8.23 4.31
N ALA A 251 -5.63 7.27 3.61
CA ALA A 251 -5.13 6.04 4.22
C ALA A 251 -3.85 6.28 5.00
N MET A 252 -3.91 5.95 6.27
CA MET A 252 -2.75 5.74 7.10
C MET A 252 -2.16 4.36 6.79
N LEU A 253 -0.83 4.27 6.83
CA LEU A 253 -0.05 3.06 7.13
C LEU A 253 0.77 2.42 6.00
N VAL A 254 2.07 2.71 6.00
CA VAL A 254 3.09 1.66 5.88
C VAL A 254 3.88 1.66 7.18
N LEU A 255 4.13 0.48 7.74
CA LEU A 255 4.97 0.28 8.91
C LEU A 255 6.21 -0.47 8.42
N LEU A 256 7.27 0.26 8.09
CA LEU A 256 8.57 -0.36 7.85
C LEU A 256 9.23 -0.60 9.21
N GLU A 257 9.31 -1.87 9.63
CA GLU A 257 10.10 -2.26 10.80
C GLU A 257 11.58 -2.34 10.39
N SER A 258 12.37 -1.34 10.76
CA SER A 258 13.83 -1.41 10.69
C SER A 258 14.39 -1.85 12.06
N ARG A 259 14.94 -3.07 12.14
CA ARG A 259 15.65 -3.56 13.33
C ARG A 259 17.09 -3.06 13.32
N LYS A 260 17.46 -2.18 14.27
CA LYS A 260 18.88 -1.93 14.60
C LYS A 260 19.36 -2.93 15.66
N GLN A 261 20.59 -3.44 15.51
CA GLN A 261 21.27 -4.24 16.54
C GLN A 261 21.52 -3.47 17.85
N ASN A 262 21.44 -2.13 17.86
CA ASN A 262 21.57 -1.29 19.06
C ASN A 262 20.25 -1.02 19.81
N GLY A 263 19.21 -1.84 19.62
CA GLY A 263 18.00 -1.82 20.44
C GLY A 263 17.04 -0.64 20.25
N SER A 264 17.35 0.28 19.32
CA SER A 264 16.45 1.38 18.97
C SER A 264 15.83 1.13 17.59
N SER A 265 14.63 0.56 17.57
CA SER A 265 13.80 0.47 16.36
C SER A 265 13.37 1.87 15.93
N LYS A 266 13.77 2.32 14.74
CA LYS A 266 13.19 3.51 14.11
C LYS A 266 12.04 3.06 13.22
N TYR A 267 10.85 3.53 13.54
CA TYR A 267 9.63 3.26 12.78
C TYR A 267 9.35 4.46 11.89
N ILE A 268 9.38 4.31 10.57
CA ILE A 268 8.80 5.32 9.67
C ILE A 268 7.33 4.95 9.51
N THR A 269 6.49 5.55 10.33
CA THR A 269 5.04 5.37 10.28
C THR A 269 4.44 6.55 9.51
N TRP A 270 3.79 6.30 8.38
CA TRP A 270 3.16 7.36 7.58
C TRP A 270 2.05 8.12 8.35
N GLY A 271 1.48 7.51 9.40
CA GLY A 271 0.57 8.17 10.35
C GLY A 271 1.17 9.35 11.10
N LEU A 272 2.51 9.37 11.28
CA LEU A 272 3.21 10.52 11.85
C LEU A 272 3.10 11.76 10.95
N ILE A 273 3.03 11.60 9.62
CA ILE A 273 3.05 12.74 8.70
C ILE A 273 1.81 13.59 8.93
N TRP A 274 0.61 12.99 8.87
CA TRP A 274 -0.64 13.72 9.08
C TRP A 274 -0.78 14.30 10.49
N MET A 275 -0.50 13.50 11.53
CA MET A 275 -0.65 13.95 12.92
C MET A 275 0.40 14.95 13.37
N CYS A 276 1.56 15.01 12.72
CA CYS A 276 2.61 16.00 12.99
C CYS A 276 2.54 17.23 12.05
N GLY A 277 1.43 17.41 11.31
CA GLY A 277 1.19 18.60 10.50
C GLY A 277 1.79 18.58 9.09
N GLY A 278 2.23 17.42 8.62
CA GLY A 278 2.53 17.14 7.22
C GLY A 278 1.28 16.77 6.42
N GLN A 279 1.42 16.71 5.10
CA GLN A 279 0.32 16.41 4.18
C GLN A 279 0.71 15.29 3.23
N LEU A 280 -0.23 14.40 2.90
CA LEU A 280 0.01 13.28 2.01
C LEU A 280 -0.86 13.37 0.76
N PHE A 281 -0.24 13.31 -0.41
CA PHE A 281 -0.94 13.42 -1.69
C PHE A 281 -0.52 12.35 -2.70
N ILE A 282 -1.49 11.86 -3.47
CA ILE A 282 -1.23 11.21 -4.76
C ILE A 282 -1.12 12.32 -5.81
N ILE A 283 -0.10 12.26 -6.66
CA ILE A 283 0.08 13.17 -7.79
C ILE A 283 -0.29 12.44 -9.09
N PRO A 284 -1.47 12.66 -9.68
CA PRO A 284 -1.96 11.84 -10.81
C PRO A 284 -1.13 11.91 -12.09
N CYS A 285 -0.39 13.01 -12.29
CA CYS A 285 0.50 13.16 -13.43
C CYS A 285 1.83 12.41 -13.28
N SER A 286 2.14 11.93 -12.08
CA SER A 286 3.25 11.02 -11.81
C SER A 286 2.70 9.60 -11.75
N ARG A 287 3.19 8.70 -12.61
CA ARG A 287 2.73 7.32 -12.68
C ARG A 287 3.89 6.34 -12.66
N VAL A 288 3.71 5.26 -11.92
CA VAL A 288 4.68 4.17 -11.79
C VAL A 288 3.92 2.85 -11.84
N GLY A 289 4.25 1.97 -12.77
CA GLY A 289 3.72 0.62 -12.82
C GLY A 289 4.38 -0.26 -11.78
N HIS A 290 3.61 -1.11 -11.13
CA HIS A 290 4.07 -2.05 -10.12
C HIS A 290 3.56 -3.46 -10.43
N ILE A 291 4.43 -4.48 -10.34
CA ILE A 291 4.02 -5.88 -10.54
C ILE A 291 3.15 -6.34 -9.37
N SER A 292 1.87 -6.62 -9.64
CA SER A 292 0.92 -7.03 -8.61
C SER A 292 1.07 -8.51 -8.25
N LYS A 293 2.11 -8.85 -7.49
CA LYS A 293 2.40 -10.24 -7.08
C LYS A 293 1.27 -10.83 -6.22
N THR A 294 0.78 -12.01 -6.58
CA THR A 294 -0.12 -12.78 -5.71
C THR A 294 0.65 -13.31 -4.49
N GLN A 295 0.53 -12.63 -3.35
CA GLN A 295 1.24 -13.05 -2.13
C GLN A 295 0.53 -14.21 -1.42
N ASN A 296 1.22 -15.34 -1.31
CA ASN A 296 0.82 -16.46 -0.46
C ASN A 296 1.21 -16.19 1.01
N PHE A 297 0.34 -15.48 1.74
CA PHE A 297 0.53 -15.17 3.17
C PHE A 297 0.33 -16.37 4.11
N ASN A 298 0.85 -17.57 3.79
CA ASN A 298 0.76 -18.73 4.68
C ASN A 298 1.95 -18.87 5.64
N ASN A 299 2.66 -17.78 5.92
CA ASN A 299 3.74 -17.77 6.90
C ASN A 299 3.23 -17.28 8.27
N ALA A 300 3.18 -18.19 9.25
CA ALA A 300 2.73 -17.89 10.62
C ALA A 300 3.59 -16.82 11.32
N ALA A 301 4.89 -16.76 11.03
CA ALA A 301 5.77 -15.74 11.59
C ALA A 301 5.44 -14.34 11.05
N LEU A 302 5.15 -14.25 9.74
CA LEU A 302 4.74 -13.01 9.10
C LEU A 302 3.37 -12.53 9.62
N LYS A 303 2.39 -13.44 9.75
CA LYS A 303 1.08 -13.11 10.37
C LYS A 303 1.25 -12.57 11.78
N LYS A 304 2.09 -13.21 12.60
CA LYS A 304 2.37 -12.76 13.98
C LYS A 304 3.06 -11.39 14.02
N ALA A 305 4.01 -11.14 13.12
CA ALA A 305 4.68 -9.84 13.00
C ALA A 305 3.69 -8.75 12.56
N LEU A 306 2.88 -9.03 11.54
CA LEU A 306 1.85 -8.12 11.04
C LEU A 306 0.83 -7.77 12.14
N SER A 307 0.28 -8.76 12.84
CA SER A 307 -0.66 -8.52 13.95
C SER A 307 -0.05 -7.68 15.06
N LYS A 308 1.22 -7.93 15.44
CA LYS A 308 1.92 -7.10 16.43
C LYS A 308 2.09 -5.66 15.94
N ASN A 309 2.47 -5.49 14.69
CA ASN A 309 2.70 -4.17 14.09
C ASN A 309 1.39 -3.39 14.00
N LEU A 310 0.29 -4.02 13.59
CA LEU A 310 -1.05 -3.42 13.60
C LEU A 310 -1.51 -3.03 15.00
N LEU A 311 -1.34 -3.90 16.01
CA LEU A 311 -1.70 -3.56 17.39
C LEU A 311 -0.92 -2.35 17.92
N ARG A 312 0.34 -2.19 17.53
CA ARG A 312 1.12 -0.99 17.88
C ARG A 312 0.54 0.27 17.25
N VAL A 313 0.03 0.17 16.02
CA VAL A 313 -0.65 1.29 15.37
C VAL A 313 -1.90 1.68 16.14
N VAL A 314 -2.75 0.70 16.42
CA VAL A 314 -4.00 0.89 17.16
C VAL A 314 -3.74 1.60 18.50
N HIS A 315 -2.80 1.08 19.29
CA HIS A 315 -2.51 1.61 20.61
C HIS A 315 -1.85 2.98 20.64
N ILE A 316 -1.12 3.36 19.58
CA ILE A 316 -0.39 4.63 19.54
C ILE A 316 -1.22 5.72 18.84
N TRP A 317 -2.03 5.36 17.83
CA TRP A 317 -2.60 6.34 16.90
C TRP A 317 -4.12 6.40 16.85
N LEU A 318 -4.84 5.38 17.33
CA LEU A 318 -6.30 5.37 17.19
C LEU A 318 -7.04 5.87 18.43
N ASP A 319 -6.37 6.24 19.52
CA ASP A 319 -6.99 6.83 20.73
C ASP A 319 -8.30 6.13 21.15
N GLU A 320 -9.44 6.83 21.18
CA GLU A 320 -10.78 6.26 21.44
C GLU A 320 -11.30 5.35 20.32
N TYR A 321 -10.79 5.50 19.09
CA TYR A 321 -11.24 4.72 17.93
C TYR A 321 -10.77 3.27 17.92
N LYS A 322 -9.86 2.89 18.83
CA LYS A 322 -9.43 1.49 19.02
C LYS A 322 -10.58 0.55 19.42
N GLU A 323 -11.68 1.08 19.96
CA GLU A 323 -12.84 0.30 20.39
C GLU A 323 -13.74 -0.14 19.22
N TYR A 324 -13.49 0.36 18.00
CA TYR A 324 -14.25 0.01 16.79
C TYR A 324 -13.59 -1.08 15.93
N GLY A 325 -12.42 -1.59 16.33
CA GLY A 325 -11.61 -2.56 15.59
C GLY A 325 -11.34 -3.85 16.32
#